data_AF-A0A7C0WDZ0-F1
#
_entry.id   AF-A0A7C0WDZ0-F1
#
_cell.length_a   1.000
_cell.length_b   1.000
_cell.length_c   1.000
_cell.angle_alpha   90.00
_cell.angle_beta   90.00
_cell.angle_gamma   90.00
#
_symmetry.space_group_name_H-M   'P 1'
#
loop_
_entity.id
_entity.type
_entity.pdbx_description
1 polymer ?
#
loop_
_entity_poly.entity_id
_entity_poly.type
_entity_poly.pdbx_seq_one_letter_code
_entity_poly.pdbx_strand_id
1 'polypeptide(L)'
;MKKLIILSILLLSFTPFLAFAGSAVLNWQACADSDLAGYKVYYGTSSRSYGYPVYAGNACTYTIDNLAEGQTYYFAVTAVDTSGNECGYSAEVSKTIEIARAGSAVLNWQACTDSDLAGYKVYYGTSSRSYDNSVQAGNACTYTIDNLAEGQTYY
;
A
#
# COMPACT_ATOMS: atom_id res chain seq x y z
N MET A 1 22.44 12.79 38.31
CA MET A 1 21.08 12.97 37.74
C MET A 1 21.19 12.78 36.24
N LYS A 2 20.74 11.65 35.68
CA LYS A 2 20.82 11.40 34.23
C LYS A 2 19.81 12.29 33.52
N LYS A 3 20.29 13.25 32.72
CA LYS A 3 19.46 14.15 31.92
C LYS A 3 19.09 13.45 30.62
N LEU A 4 17.80 13.16 30.45
CA LEU A 4 17.25 12.68 29.19
C LEU A 4 16.91 13.90 28.32
N ILE A 5 17.56 14.04 27.16
CA ILE A 5 17.28 15.12 26.19
C ILE A 5 16.34 14.55 25.13
N ILE A 6 15.10 15.04 25.08
CA ILE A 6 14.11 14.72 24.03
C ILE A 6 14.22 15.79 22.93
N LEU A 7 14.56 15.37 21.71
CA LEU A 7 14.59 16.22 20.52
C LEU A 7 13.19 16.21 19.86
N SER A 8 12.50 17.35 19.84
CA SER A 8 11.19 17.52 19.18
C SER A 8 11.41 18.07 17.77
N ILE A 9 11.03 17.32 16.73
CA ILE A 9 11.25 17.66 15.31
C ILE A 9 10.05 18.45 14.72
N LEU A 10 10.39 19.36 13.81
CA LEU A 10 9.57 20.36 13.10
C LEU A 10 8.34 19.78 12.38
N LEU A 11 7.21 20.51 12.46
CA LEU A 11 5.93 20.17 11.85
C LEU A 11 5.90 20.57 10.36
N LEU A 12 5.84 19.60 9.44
CA LEU A 12 5.46 19.80 8.04
C LEU A 12 4.10 19.10 7.84
N SER A 13 3.05 19.87 7.58
CA SER A 13 1.72 19.32 7.31
C SER A 13 1.68 18.73 5.90
N PHE A 14 1.49 17.42 5.79
CA PHE A 14 1.20 16.73 4.54
C PHE A 14 -0.05 15.86 4.70
N THR A 15 -0.97 15.93 3.75
CA THR A 15 -2.13 15.03 3.68
C THR A 15 -1.66 13.64 3.30
N PRO A 16 -2.15 12.56 3.94
CA PRO A 16 -1.85 11.21 3.50
C PRO A 16 -2.31 11.05 2.05
N PHE A 17 -1.38 10.73 1.16
CA PHE A 17 -1.65 10.47 -0.24
C PHE A 17 -1.60 8.95 -0.44
N LEU A 18 -2.69 8.37 -0.94
CA LEU A 18 -2.65 6.98 -1.38
C LEU A 18 -1.79 6.91 -2.64
N ALA A 19 -0.73 6.13 -2.61
CA ALA A 19 0.02 5.80 -3.80
C ALA A 19 -0.85 4.90 -4.69
N PHE A 20 -1.01 5.27 -5.96
CA PHE A 20 -1.72 4.49 -6.97
C PHE A 20 -0.71 3.76 -7.86
N ALA A 21 0.08 2.88 -7.26
CA ALA A 21 1.07 2.07 -7.97
C ALA A 21 0.81 0.56 -7.86
N GLY A 22 -0.20 0.15 -7.09
CA GLY A 22 -0.54 -1.25 -6.89
C GLY A 22 -1.21 -1.90 -8.10
N SER A 23 -1.12 -3.23 -8.18
CA SER A 23 -1.77 -4.00 -9.23
C SER A 23 -2.35 -5.33 -8.74
N ALA A 24 -3.36 -5.81 -9.47
CA ALA A 24 -3.99 -7.10 -9.27
C ALA A 24 -4.02 -7.88 -10.59
N VAL A 25 -3.39 -9.05 -10.61
CA VAL A 25 -3.48 -9.99 -11.72
C VAL A 25 -4.63 -10.95 -11.44
N LEU A 26 -5.62 -10.95 -12.30
CA LEU A 26 -6.75 -11.87 -12.28
C LEU A 26 -6.52 -12.97 -13.28
N ASN A 27 -6.85 -14.19 -12.87
CA ASN A 27 -6.85 -15.37 -13.72
C ASN A 27 -8.18 -16.08 -13.52
N TRP A 28 -8.80 -16.55 -14.59
CA TRP A 28 -10.06 -17.28 -14.54
C TRP A 28 -10.05 -18.47 -15.50
N GLN A 29 -11.03 -19.35 -15.34
CA GLN A 29 -11.23 -20.47 -16.25
C GLN A 29 -11.97 -20.01 -17.50
N ALA A 30 -11.55 -20.49 -18.66
CA ALA A 30 -12.20 -20.17 -19.92
C ALA A 30 -13.67 -20.65 -19.93
N CYS A 31 -14.56 -19.81 -20.44
CA CYS A 31 -15.89 -20.21 -20.85
C CYS A 31 -15.80 -21.13 -22.07
N ALA A 32 -16.50 -22.26 -22.04
CA ALA A 32 -16.50 -23.25 -23.12
C ALA A 32 -17.52 -22.94 -24.23
N ASP A 33 -18.03 -21.71 -24.29
CA ASP A 33 -19.02 -21.34 -25.30
C ASP A 33 -18.37 -21.09 -26.67
N SER A 34 -19.02 -21.60 -27.70
CA SER A 34 -18.53 -21.53 -29.09
C SER A 34 -18.65 -20.14 -29.70
N ASP A 35 -19.52 -19.29 -29.13
CA ASP A 35 -19.79 -17.93 -29.59
C ASP A 35 -19.24 -16.85 -28.64
N LEU A 36 -18.27 -17.21 -27.78
CA LEU A 36 -17.60 -16.28 -26.89
C LEU A 36 -16.87 -15.16 -27.68
N ALA A 37 -17.25 -13.90 -27.42
CA ALA A 37 -16.56 -12.73 -27.93
C ALA A 37 -15.45 -12.21 -27.00
N GLY A 38 -15.64 -12.35 -25.68
CA GLY A 38 -14.66 -11.91 -24.69
C GLY A 38 -15.18 -11.87 -23.27
N TYR A 39 -14.37 -11.28 -22.40
CA TYR A 39 -14.65 -11.10 -20.98
C TYR A 39 -14.67 -9.63 -20.60
N LYS A 40 -15.48 -9.31 -19.61
CA LYS A 40 -15.45 -8.03 -18.90
C LYS A 40 -15.02 -8.26 -17.45
N VAL A 41 -14.09 -7.44 -16.97
CA VAL A 41 -13.59 -7.46 -15.60
C VAL A 41 -14.23 -6.30 -14.85
N TYR A 42 -14.88 -6.64 -13.73
CA TYR A 42 -15.52 -5.73 -12.81
C TYR A 42 -14.69 -5.64 -11.55
N TYR A 43 -14.52 -4.42 -11.02
CA TYR A 43 -13.85 -4.22 -9.75
C TYR A 43 -14.37 -2.99 -9.00
N GLY A 44 -14.20 -3.00 -7.67
CA GLY A 44 -14.60 -1.90 -6.79
C GLY A 44 -14.04 -2.07 -5.39
N THR A 45 -14.20 -1.06 -4.54
CA THR A 45 -13.71 -1.07 -3.15
C THR A 45 -14.73 -1.61 -2.16
N SER A 46 -15.90 -2.07 -2.65
CA SER A 46 -16.97 -2.66 -1.84
C SER A 46 -17.49 -3.93 -2.51
N SER A 47 -17.76 -4.96 -1.71
CA SER A 47 -18.28 -6.24 -2.21
C SER A 47 -19.57 -6.02 -2.99
N ARG A 48 -19.66 -6.64 -4.17
CA ARG A 48 -20.77 -6.59 -5.13
C ARG A 48 -21.17 -5.19 -5.60
N SER A 49 -20.29 -4.21 -5.41
CA SER A 49 -20.46 -2.84 -5.89
C SER A 49 -19.23 -2.46 -6.72
N TYR A 50 -19.38 -2.57 -8.03
CA TYR A 50 -18.29 -2.39 -8.99
C TYR A 50 -18.45 -1.09 -9.77
N GLY A 51 -17.34 -0.56 -10.27
CA GLY A 51 -17.35 0.54 -11.23
C GLY A 51 -17.65 0.07 -12.66
N TYR A 52 -17.33 0.93 -13.64
CA TYR A 52 -17.41 0.55 -15.04
C TYR A 52 -16.46 -0.62 -15.34
N PRO A 53 -16.92 -1.65 -16.07
CA PRO A 53 -16.08 -2.80 -16.39
C PRO A 53 -14.99 -2.44 -17.40
N VAL A 54 -13.92 -3.22 -17.34
CA VAL A 54 -12.85 -3.20 -18.33
C VAL A 54 -13.01 -4.38 -19.27
N TYR A 55 -12.94 -4.14 -20.57
CA TYR A 55 -12.98 -5.22 -21.55
C TYR A 55 -11.61 -5.91 -21.63
N ALA A 56 -11.56 -7.19 -21.30
CA ALA A 56 -10.34 -8.01 -21.27
C ALA A 56 -10.12 -8.82 -22.56
N GLY A 57 -11.05 -8.76 -23.53
CA GLY A 57 -11.00 -9.58 -24.74
C GLY A 57 -11.13 -11.07 -24.43
N ASN A 58 -10.51 -11.93 -25.25
CA ASN A 58 -10.60 -13.40 -25.10
C ASN A 58 -9.51 -14.02 -24.20
N ALA A 59 -8.67 -13.20 -23.56
CA ALA A 59 -7.68 -13.71 -22.61
C ALA A 59 -8.36 -14.17 -21.32
N CYS A 60 -7.81 -15.21 -20.67
CA CYS A 60 -8.26 -15.68 -19.35
C CYS A 60 -7.44 -15.09 -18.20
N THR A 61 -6.77 -13.97 -18.48
CA THR A 61 -5.96 -13.22 -17.52
C THR A 61 -6.10 -11.73 -17.82
N TYR A 62 -6.10 -10.91 -16.77
CA TYR A 62 -6.07 -9.46 -16.90
C TYR A 62 -5.41 -8.82 -15.69
N THR A 63 -4.62 -7.78 -15.93
CA THR A 63 -3.99 -6.99 -14.87
C THR A 63 -4.73 -5.67 -14.71
N ILE A 64 -5.20 -5.40 -13.50
CA ILE A 64 -5.70 -4.09 -13.10
C ILE A 64 -4.55 -3.35 -12.43
N ASP A 65 -4.08 -2.28 -13.06
CA ASP A 65 -3.02 -1.40 -12.55
C ASP A 65 -3.60 -0.14 -11.89
N ASN A 66 -2.72 0.67 -11.30
CA ASN A 66 -3.06 1.92 -10.64
C ASN A 66 -4.14 1.74 -9.57
N LEU A 67 -4.04 0.67 -8.78
CA LEU A 67 -4.86 0.47 -7.60
C LEU A 67 -4.24 1.20 -6.41
N ALA A 68 -5.08 1.76 -5.54
CA ALA A 68 -4.63 2.40 -4.32
C ALA A 68 -4.00 1.36 -3.39
N GLU A 69 -2.80 1.65 -2.90
CA GLU A 69 -2.15 0.86 -1.87
C GLU A 69 -2.89 0.96 -0.52
N GLY A 70 -2.83 -0.12 0.27
CA GLY A 70 -3.55 -0.26 1.54
C GLY A 70 -5.05 -0.48 1.40
N GLN A 71 -5.59 -0.50 0.17
CA GLN A 71 -7.02 -0.68 -0.09
C GLN A 71 -7.34 -2.13 -0.49
N THR A 72 -8.45 -2.67 0.03
CA THR A 72 -9.04 -3.92 -0.46
C THR A 72 -9.96 -3.64 -1.64
N TYR A 73 -9.76 -4.40 -2.72
CA TYR A 73 -10.60 -4.41 -3.90
C TYR A 73 -11.31 -5.75 -4.05
N TYR A 74 -12.49 -5.72 -4.65
CA TYR A 74 -13.33 -6.86 -4.97
C TYR A 74 -13.46 -6.96 -6.49
N PHE A 75 -13.46 -8.16 -7.02
CA PHE A 75 -13.40 -8.42 -8.45
C PHE A 75 -14.36 -9.52 -8.87
N ALA A 76 -14.95 -9.35 -10.05
CA ALA A 76 -15.76 -10.36 -10.72
C ALA A 76 -15.53 -10.29 -12.24
N VAL A 77 -15.82 -11.39 -12.93
CA VAL A 77 -15.69 -11.48 -14.39
C VAL A 77 -17.02 -11.95 -14.98
N THR A 78 -17.38 -11.43 -16.14
CA THR A 78 -18.48 -11.95 -16.98
C THR A 78 -17.93 -12.32 -18.35
N ALA A 79 -18.63 -13.23 -19.03
CA ALA A 79 -18.42 -13.54 -20.44
C ALA A 79 -19.44 -12.79 -21.29
N VAL A 80 -19.03 -12.41 -22.49
CA VAL A 80 -19.83 -11.73 -23.49
C VAL A 80 -19.80 -12.54 -24.78
N ASP A 81 -20.96 -12.81 -25.36
CA ASP A 81 -21.07 -13.52 -26.64
C ASP A 81 -20.92 -12.58 -27.86
N THR A 82 -20.82 -13.15 -29.05
CA THR A 82 -20.71 -12.41 -30.32
C THR A 82 -21.95 -11.59 -30.69
N SER A 83 -23.09 -11.84 -30.04
CA SER A 83 -24.30 -11.03 -30.17
C SER A 83 -24.34 -9.86 -29.16
N GLY A 84 -23.36 -9.79 -28.26
CA GLY A 84 -23.26 -8.77 -27.22
C GLY A 84 -24.02 -9.11 -25.94
N ASN A 85 -24.56 -10.31 -25.77
CA ASN A 85 -25.19 -10.73 -24.52
C ASN A 85 -24.12 -11.03 -23.49
N GLU A 86 -24.38 -10.62 -22.26
CA GLU A 86 -23.46 -10.79 -21.14
C GLU A 86 -24.06 -11.73 -20.10
N CYS A 87 -23.25 -12.70 -19.63
CA CYS A 87 -23.69 -13.64 -18.62
C CYS A 87 -23.61 -13.05 -17.20
N GLY A 88 -24.08 -13.82 -16.22
CA GLY A 88 -23.95 -13.43 -14.81
C GLY A 88 -22.50 -13.37 -14.33
N TYR A 89 -22.28 -12.63 -13.25
CA TYR A 89 -20.96 -12.55 -12.61
C TYR A 89 -20.44 -13.93 -12.18
N SER A 90 -19.12 -14.09 -12.27
CA SER A 90 -18.38 -15.14 -11.59
C SER A 90 -18.56 -15.08 -10.06
N ALA A 91 -18.00 -16.06 -9.36
CA ALA A 91 -17.71 -15.88 -7.94
C ALA A 91 -16.84 -14.63 -7.76
N GLU A 92 -17.15 -13.84 -6.74
CA GLU A 92 -16.36 -12.68 -6.36
C GLU A 92 -15.11 -13.13 -5.62
N VAL A 93 -13.99 -12.46 -5.91
CA VAL A 93 -12.74 -12.58 -5.16
C VAL A 93 -12.31 -11.20 -4.66
N SER A 94 -11.48 -11.15 -3.62
CA SER A 94 -10.93 -9.90 -3.12
C SER A 94 -9.41 -9.96 -3.01
N LYS A 95 -8.79 -8.78 -3.08
CA LYS A 95 -7.35 -8.61 -2.88
C LYS A 95 -7.10 -7.29 -2.16
N THR A 96 -6.30 -7.34 -1.09
CA THR A 96 -5.71 -6.14 -0.48
C THR A 96 -4.42 -5.82 -1.20
N ILE A 97 -4.28 -4.57 -1.64
CA ILE A 97 -3.04 -4.07 -2.23
C ILE A 97 -2.13 -3.68 -1.08
N GLU A 98 -1.00 -4.37 -0.95
CA GLU A 98 0.00 -4.07 0.07
C GLU A 98 0.61 -2.69 -0.16
N ILE A 99 0.91 -1.99 0.93
CA ILE A 99 1.65 -0.71 0.87
C ILE A 99 3.11 -1.02 0.59
N ALA A 100 3.69 -0.35 -0.41
CA ALA A 100 5.11 -0.45 -0.72
C ALA A 100 5.94 0.05 0.47
N ARG A 101 6.97 -0.72 0.84
CA ARG A 101 7.87 -0.41 1.97
C ARG A 101 9.29 -0.23 1.47
N ALA A 102 9.53 0.82 0.68
CA ALA A 102 10.88 1.21 0.28
C ALA A 102 11.26 2.61 0.76
N GLY A 103 10.39 3.28 1.53
CA GLY A 103 10.70 4.57 2.13
C GLY A 103 11.84 4.46 3.15
N SER A 104 12.69 5.49 3.19
CA SER A 104 13.71 5.63 4.23
C SER A 104 13.72 7.05 4.79
N ALA A 105 14.07 7.19 6.06
CA ALA A 105 14.26 8.46 6.72
C ALA A 105 15.63 8.50 7.39
N VAL A 106 16.45 9.49 7.02
CA VAL A 106 17.74 9.74 7.66
C VAL A 106 17.56 10.79 8.75
N LEU A 107 17.75 10.39 10.00
CA LEU A 107 17.78 11.29 11.12
C LEU A 107 19.22 11.70 11.39
N ASN A 108 19.45 12.99 11.59
CA ASN A 108 20.74 13.54 11.97
C ASN A 108 20.56 14.43 13.20
N TRP A 109 21.45 14.31 14.18
CA TRP A 109 21.40 15.09 15.40
C TRP A 109 22.79 15.47 15.88
N GLN A 110 22.85 16.46 16.77
CA GLN A 110 24.11 16.85 17.39
C GLN A 110 24.46 15.89 18.53
N ALA A 111 25.74 15.49 18.60
CA ALA A 111 26.25 14.68 19.69
C ALA A 111 26.02 15.35 21.06
N CYS A 112 25.54 14.58 22.02
CA CYS A 112 25.64 14.89 23.44
C CYS A 112 27.11 14.73 23.88
N THR A 113 27.64 15.70 24.63
CA THR A 113 29.02 15.70 25.11
C THR A 113 29.18 15.03 26.48
N ASP A 114 28.17 14.30 26.95
CA ASP A 114 28.27 13.57 28.22
C ASP A 114 29.23 12.40 28.07
N SER A 115 30.24 12.35 28.94
CA SER A 115 31.27 11.30 28.95
C SER A 115 30.71 9.92 29.28
N ASP A 116 29.55 9.84 29.93
CA ASP A 116 28.92 8.57 30.32
C ASP A 116 27.77 8.13 29.39
N LEU A 117 27.64 8.76 28.21
CA LEU A 117 26.58 8.46 27.25
C LEU A 117 26.64 6.99 26.79
N ALA A 118 25.58 6.25 27.08
CA ALA A 118 25.43 4.85 26.67
C ALA A 118 24.96 4.69 25.21
N GLY A 119 24.39 5.74 24.62
CA GLY A 119 23.93 5.78 23.24
C GLY A 119 22.55 6.44 23.08
N TYR A 120 22.08 6.47 21.84
CA TYR A 120 20.80 7.02 21.44
C TYR A 120 19.81 5.92 21.10
N LYS A 121 18.55 6.20 21.39
CA LYS A 121 17.41 5.41 20.93
C LYS A 121 16.49 6.32 20.14
N VAL A 122 16.20 5.93 18.90
CA VAL A 122 15.27 6.64 18.03
C VAL A 122 13.88 6.05 18.24
N TYR A 123 12.89 6.92 18.37
CA TYR A 123 11.47 6.55 18.48
C TYR A 123 10.77 7.12 17.27
N TYR A 124 9.85 6.35 16.69
CA TYR A 124 9.07 6.82 15.55
C TYR A 124 7.66 6.20 15.51
N GLY A 125 6.73 6.92 14.91
CA GLY A 125 5.34 6.47 14.77
C GLY A 125 4.60 7.29 13.72
N THR A 126 3.36 6.90 13.41
CA THR A 126 2.53 7.60 12.41
C THR A 126 1.62 8.65 13.05
N SER A 127 1.81 8.95 14.33
CA SER A 127 1.03 9.94 15.08
C SER A 127 1.95 10.82 15.90
N SER A 128 1.70 12.13 15.85
CA SER A 128 2.51 13.09 16.60
C SER A 128 2.45 12.76 18.09
N ARG A 129 3.63 12.73 18.74
CA ARG A 129 3.80 12.44 20.18
C ARG A 129 3.34 11.04 20.61
N SER A 130 3.07 10.13 19.67
CA SER A 130 2.78 8.72 19.94
C SER A 130 3.68 7.86 19.07
N TYR A 131 4.68 7.24 19.70
CA TYR A 131 5.72 6.49 19.00
C TYR A 131 5.63 5.01 19.38
N ASP A 132 5.09 4.21 18.46
CA ASP A 132 4.89 2.78 18.70
C ASP A 132 6.15 1.96 18.35
N ASN A 133 7.11 2.57 17.65
CA ASN A 133 8.34 1.93 17.21
C ASN A 133 9.57 2.59 17.83
N SER A 134 10.62 1.81 18.06
CA SER A 134 11.91 2.35 18.50
C SER A 134 13.07 1.47 18.08
N VAL A 135 14.23 2.09 17.84
CA VAL A 135 15.47 1.42 17.39
C VAL A 135 16.66 1.97 18.17
N GLN A 136 17.64 1.10 18.46
CA GLN A 136 18.88 1.50 19.12
C GLN A 136 19.86 2.03 18.07
N ALA A 137 20.22 3.31 18.17
CA ALA A 137 21.16 3.96 17.26
C ALA A 137 22.61 3.95 17.78
N GLY A 138 22.82 3.53 19.04
CA GLY A 138 24.15 3.49 19.65
C GLY A 138 24.75 4.90 19.77
N ASN A 139 26.07 5.04 19.60
CA ASN A 139 26.76 6.33 19.76
C ASN A 139 26.85 7.16 18.45
N ALA A 140 26.17 6.74 17.38
CA ALA A 140 26.13 7.49 16.14
C ALA A 140 25.32 8.80 16.29
N CYS A 141 25.62 9.79 15.46
CA CYS A 141 24.87 11.05 15.37
C CYS A 141 23.93 11.07 14.15
N THR A 142 23.75 9.92 13.54
CA THR A 142 22.91 9.69 12.38
C THR A 142 22.34 8.29 12.43
N TYR A 143 21.11 8.12 11.95
CA TYR A 143 20.50 6.81 11.80
C TYR A 143 19.49 6.83 10.65
N THR A 144 19.54 5.81 9.81
CA THR A 144 18.58 5.60 8.73
C THR A 144 17.55 4.58 9.18
N ILE A 145 16.27 4.97 9.14
CA ILE A 145 15.16 4.04 9.27
C ILE A 145 14.75 3.62 7.87
N ASP A 146 14.91 2.35 7.53
CA ASP A 146 14.51 1.77 6.25
C ASP A 146 13.15 1.07 6.33
N ASN A 147 12.61 0.68 5.17
CA ASN A 147 11.34 -0.07 5.04
C ASN A 147 10.12 0.65 5.64
N LEU A 148 10.15 1.99 5.62
CA LEU A 148 8.99 2.81 5.93
C LEU A 148 7.96 2.68 4.81
N ALA A 149 6.69 2.66 5.19
CA ALA A 149 5.59 2.62 4.21
C ALA A 149 5.59 3.94 3.42
N GLU A 150 5.50 3.83 2.11
CA GLU A 150 5.44 4.99 1.23
C GLU A 150 4.13 5.78 1.43
N GLY A 151 4.15 7.08 1.15
CA GLY A 151 2.99 7.98 1.32
C GLY A 151 2.57 8.24 2.78
N GLN A 152 3.19 7.57 3.76
CA GLN A 152 2.86 7.70 5.18
C GLN A 152 3.74 8.76 5.87
N THR A 153 3.14 9.59 6.72
CA THR A 153 3.88 10.51 7.58
C THR A 153 4.34 9.80 8.86
N TYR A 154 5.60 10.05 9.21
CA TYR A 154 6.22 9.56 10.44
C TYR A 154 6.67 10.74 11.32
N TYR A 155 6.62 10.56 12.63
CA TYR A 155 7.02 11.49 13.68
C TYR A 155 8.07 10.86 14.58
#